data_AF-A0A2U3KXP7-F1
#
_entry.id   AF-A0A2U3KXP7-F1
#
_cell.length_a   1.000
_cell.length_b   1.000
_cell.length_c   1.000
_cell.angle_alpha   90.00
_cell.angle_beta   90.00
_cell.angle_gamma   90.00
#
_symmetry.space_group_name_H-M   'P 1'
#
loop_
_entity.id
_entity.type
_entity.pdbx_description
1 polymer ?
#
loop_
_entity_poly.entity_id
_entity_poly.type
_entity_poly.pdbx_seq_one_letter_code
_entity_poly.pdbx_strand_id
1 'polypeptide(L)' 'MREAADKDYVLKVLSDACLDLDPEVHRVLTEKVFPRQADVLTVNAWIDTLE' A
#
# COMPACT_ATOMS: atom_id res chain seq x y z
N MET A 1 -4.34 -1.73 7.83
CA MET A 1 -2.89 -1.43 7.68
C MET A 1 -2.21 -1.39 9.04
N ARG A 2 -2.53 -0.42 9.92
CA ARG A 2 -1.92 -0.30 11.25
C ARG A 2 -1.98 -1.57 12.11
N GLU A 3 -3.16 -2.15 12.29
CA GLU A 3 -3.32 -3.37 13.07
C GLU A 3 -2.46 -4.54 12.55
N ALA A 4 -2.31 -4.66 11.23
CA ALA A 4 -1.50 -5.71 10.64
C ALA A 4 0.01 -5.44 10.83
N ALA A 5 0.43 -4.17 10.83
CA ALA A 5 1.78 -3.79 11.20
C ALA A 5 2.05 -4.09 12.69
N ASP A 6 1.08 -3.81 13.58
CA ASP A 6 1.18 -4.11 15.01
C ASP A 6 1.25 -5.63 15.31
N LYS A 7 0.82 -6.46 14.35
CA LYS A 7 0.89 -7.93 14.40
C LYS A 7 2.09 -8.51 13.64
N ASP A 8 3.06 -7.68 13.27
CA ASP A 8 4.29 -8.07 12.58
C ASP A 8 4.08 -8.75 11.20
N TYR A 9 2.98 -8.46 10.50
CA TYR A 9 2.82 -8.91 9.12
C TYR A 9 3.74 -8.13 8.17
N VAL A 10 4.27 -8.82 7.16
CA VAL A 10 4.89 -8.16 5.99
C VAL A 10 3.78 -7.61 5.11
N LEU A 11 3.76 -6.28 4.92
CA LEU A 11 2.66 -5.59 4.26
C LEU A 11 3.01 -5.15 2.84
N LYS A 12 2.07 -5.43 1.92
CA LYS A 12 2.03 -4.89 0.55
C LYS A 12 0.74 -4.09 0.38
N VAL A 13 0.81 -2.86 -0.10
CA VAL A 13 -0.35 -2.01 -0.42
C VAL A 13 -0.42 -1.84 -1.94
N LEU A 14 -1.57 -2.21 -2.52
CA LEU A 14 -1.81 -2.09 -3.95
C LEU A 14 -2.40 -0.70 -4.25
N SER A 15 -1.58 0.23 -4.72
CA SER A 15 -1.95 1.64 -4.85
C SER A 15 -3.11 1.86 -5.82
N ASP A 16 -3.16 1.10 -6.90
CA ASP A 16 -4.20 1.15 -7.94
C ASP A 16 -5.42 0.27 -7.63
N ALA A 17 -5.46 -0.35 -6.44
CA ALA A 17 -6.61 -1.11 -5.94
C ALA A 17 -7.13 -0.57 -4.58
N CYS A 18 -6.72 0.63 -4.19
CA CYS A 18 -7.24 1.36 -3.04
C CYS A 18 -8.02 2.60 -3.52
N LEU A 19 -9.10 2.95 -2.82
CA LEU A 19 -9.88 4.16 -3.09
C LEU A 19 -9.93 5.04 -1.84
N ASP A 20 -9.59 6.32 -2.01
CA ASP A 20 -9.80 7.36 -1.02
C ASP A 20 -10.68 8.46 -1.63
N LEU A 21 -11.45 9.15 -0.78
CA LEU A 21 -12.44 10.13 -1.25
C LEU A 21 -11.80 11.35 -1.93
N ASP A 22 -10.60 11.74 -1.49
CA ASP A 22 -9.84 12.86 -2.01
C ASP A 22 -8.56 12.33 -2.69
N PRO A 23 -8.31 12.69 -3.97
CA PRO A 23 -7.09 12.31 -4.68
C PRO A 23 -5.80 12.73 -3.96
N GLU A 24 -5.78 13.86 -3.25
CA GLU A 24 -4.60 14.29 -2.49
C GLU A 24 -4.40 13.43 -1.24
N VAL A 25 -5.47 12.97 -0.59
CA VAL A 25 -5.38 11.99 0.51
C VAL A 25 -4.80 10.68 -0.01
N HIS A 26 -5.31 10.18 -1.14
CA HIS A 26 -4.77 8.97 -1.78
C HIS A 26 -3.28 9.09 -2.04
N ARG A 27 -2.86 10.21 -2.64
CA ARG A 27 -1.47 10.49 -2.96
C ARG A 27 -0.59 10.57 -1.70
N VAL A 28 -1.00 11.30 -0.68
CA VAL A 28 -0.25 11.41 0.58
C VAL A 28 -0.13 10.05 1.26
N LEU A 29 -1.21 9.26 1.30
CA LEU A 29 -1.21 7.94 1.88
C LEU A 29 -0.25 7.00 1.15
N THR A 30 -0.36 6.89 -0.17
CA THR A 30 0.43 5.96 -0.99
C THR A 30 1.89 6.40 -1.17
N GLU A 31 2.19 7.69 -1.26
CA GLU A 31 3.56 8.18 -1.50
C GLU A 31 4.35 8.51 -0.24
N LYS A 32 3.68 8.83 0.89
CA LYS A 32 4.37 9.36 2.08
C LYS A 32 4.10 8.60 3.37
N VAL A 33 2.87 8.11 3.58
CA VAL A 33 2.48 7.50 4.85
C VAL A 33 2.72 5.99 4.83
N PHE A 34 2.13 5.27 3.88
CA PHE A 34 2.22 3.82 3.79
C PHE A 34 3.63 3.26 3.54
N PRO A 35 4.51 3.91 2.73
CA PRO A 35 5.88 3.43 2.51
C PRO A 35 6.71 3.29 3.79
N ARG A 36 6.28 3.90 4.91
CA ARG A 36 6.95 3.75 6.21
C ARG A 36 6.77 2.38 6.85
N GLN A 37 5.77 1.60 6.43
CA GLN A 37 5.40 0.32 7.07
C GLN A 37 5.00 -0.78 6.07
N ALA A 38 4.96 -0.49 4.77
CA ALA A 38 4.55 -1.42 3.74
C ALA A 38 5.26 -1.12 2.41
N ASP A 39 5.44 -2.14 1.57
CA ASP A 39 5.77 -1.93 0.15
C ASP A 39 4.53 -1.43 -0.57
N VAL A 40 4.63 -0.30 -1.27
CA VAL A 40 3.54 0.25 -2.08
C VAL A 40 3.85 -0.02 -3.55
N LEU A 41 2.93 -0.71 -4.23
CA LEU A 41 3.11 -1.18 -5.60
C LEU A 41 1.77 -1.23 -6.33
N THR A 42 1.80 -1.37 -7.66
CA THR A 42 0.59 -1.62 -8.44
C THR A 42 0.20 -3.10 -8.36
N VAL A 43 -1.05 -3.43 -8.70
CA VAL A 43 -1.51 -4.81 -8.85
C VAL A 43 -0.60 -5.58 -9.81
N ASN A 44 -0.25 -5.00 -10.96
CA ASN A 44 0.62 -5.66 -11.94
C ASN A 44 2.01 -5.93 -11.37
N ALA A 45 2.64 -4.94 -10.72
CA ALA A 45 3.94 -5.13 -10.10
C ALA A 45 3.90 -6.18 -8.97
N TRP A 46 2.75 -6.36 -8.31
CA TRP A 46 2.59 -7.42 -7.32
C TRP A 46 2.47 -8.80 -7.96
N ILE A 47 1.68 -8.92 -9.02
CA ILE A 47 1.52 -10.16 -9.79
C ILE A 47 2.89 -10.66 -10.30
N ASP A 48 3.73 -9.75 -10.79
CA ASP A 48 5.10 -10.06 -11.26
C ASP A 48 5.99 -10.67 -10.15
N THR A 49 5.64 -10.54 -8.86
CA THR A 49 6.38 -11.15 -7.73
C THR A 49 5.93 -12.55 -7.35
N LEU A 50 4.88 -13.09 -7.99
CA LEU A 50 4.27 -14.38 -7.65
C LEU A 50 4.70 -15.53 -8.57
N GLU A 51 5.55 -15.25 -9.56
CA GLU A 51 6.19 -16.25 -10.43
C GLU A 51 7.46 -16.83 -9.80
#